data_AF-A0A1C6FDX3-F1
#
_entry.id   AF-A0A1C6FDX3-F1
#
_cell.length_a   1.000
_cell.length_b   1.000
_cell.length_c   1.000
_cell.angle_alpha   90.00
_cell.angle_beta   90.00
_cell.angle_gamma   90.00
#
_symmetry.space_group_name_H-M   'P 1'
#
loop_
_entity.id
_entity.type
_entity.pdbx_description
1 polymer ?
#
loop_
_entity_poly.entity_id
_entity_poly.type
_entity_poly.pdbx_seq_one_letter_code
_entity_poly.pdbx_strand_id
1 'polypeptide(L)'
;MGNEQIKTEFNETEREHLIGCLVDELPVLRTKLSVSQTEIADMIGVSRQTYSSIETRKRKMTWSIYLSLILVFDCNSKTHDYIRGRGLFPEEIIISTEVTPLNLNNSFAKLENRIIRFDEMAIQKIEAFFLSEYVRCNKSEK
;
A
#
# COMPACT_ATOMS: atom_id res chain seq x y z
N MET A 1 -17.40 26.04 17.95
CA MET A 1 -16.25 25.79 17.05
C MET A 1 -16.70 24.77 16.04
N GLY A 2 -16.56 25.05 14.75
CA GLY A 2 -17.20 24.28 13.68
C GLY A 2 -16.73 22.83 13.65
N ASN A 3 -17.67 21.91 13.46
CA ASN A 3 -17.37 20.52 13.16
C ASN A 3 -16.73 20.50 11.76
N GLU A 4 -15.40 20.49 11.71
CA GLU A 4 -14.67 20.26 10.47
C GLU A 4 -14.95 18.82 10.06
N GLN A 5 -15.78 18.64 9.03
CA GLN A 5 -16.12 17.32 8.51
C GLN A 5 -14.84 16.73 7.92
N ILE A 6 -14.31 15.71 8.58
CA ILE A 6 -13.19 14.91 8.07
C ILE A 6 -13.67 14.28 6.75
N LYS A 7 -13.07 14.69 5.65
CA LYS A 7 -13.41 14.19 4.31
C LYS A 7 -12.85 12.78 4.15
N THR A 8 -13.71 11.78 4.29
CA THR A 8 -13.33 10.36 4.24
C THR A 8 -13.37 9.76 2.84
N GLU A 9 -13.85 10.49 1.83
CA GLU A 9 -14.03 9.97 0.47
C GLU A 9 -13.49 10.93 -0.59
N PHE A 10 -12.64 10.41 -1.48
CA PHE A 10 -12.25 11.09 -2.72
C PHE A 10 -13.30 10.83 -3.80
N ASN A 11 -13.86 11.89 -4.37
CA ASN A 11 -14.74 11.78 -5.54
C ASN A 11 -13.92 11.46 -6.80
N GLU A 12 -14.60 11.10 -7.89
CA GLU A 12 -13.92 10.70 -9.13
C GLU A 12 -13.04 11.83 -9.69
N THR A 13 -13.52 13.07 -9.70
CA THR A 13 -12.78 14.23 -10.22
C THR A 13 -11.47 14.46 -9.48
N GLU A 14 -11.48 14.32 -8.15
CA GLU A 14 -10.28 14.45 -7.31
C GLU A 14 -9.28 13.33 -7.56
N ARG A 15 -9.77 12.09 -7.68
CA ARG A 15 -8.92 10.95 -8.03
C ARG A 15 -8.28 11.14 -9.40
N GLU A 16 -9.05 11.60 -10.39
CA GLU A 16 -8.57 11.87 -11.73
C GLU A 16 -7.51 12.97 -11.75
N HIS A 17 -7.72 14.04 -10.97
CA HIS A 17 -6.75 15.12 -10.83
C HIS A 17 -5.42 14.61 -10.24
N LEU A 18 -5.49 13.91 -9.11
CA LEU A 18 -4.30 13.35 -8.44
C LEU A 18 -3.56 12.34 -9.32
N ILE A 19 -4.31 11.46 -10.00
CA ILE A 19 -3.76 10.52 -10.97
C ILE A 19 -3.04 11.26 -12.11
N GLY A 20 -3.66 12.30 -12.67
CA GLY A 20 -3.07 13.10 -13.73
C GLY A 20 -1.75 13.73 -13.31
N CYS A 21 -1.73 14.38 -12.15
CA CYS A 21 -0.52 14.97 -11.59
C CYS A 21 0.58 13.93 -11.34
N LEU A 22 0.23 12.75 -10.80
CA LEU A 22 1.22 11.71 -10.53
C LEU A 22 1.80 11.09 -11.81
N VAL A 23 0.97 10.83 -12.81
CA VAL A 23 1.40 10.22 -14.09
C VAL A 23 2.51 11.03 -14.75
N ASP A 24 2.42 12.36 -14.65
CA ASP A 24 3.38 13.30 -15.25
C ASP A 24 4.75 13.25 -14.59
N GLU A 25 4.76 12.88 -13.31
CA GLU A 25 5.94 12.84 -12.46
C GLU A 25 6.57 11.45 -12.38
N LEU A 26 5.92 10.39 -12.93
CA LEU A 26 6.43 9.01 -12.87
C LEU A 26 7.86 8.86 -13.38
N PRO A 27 8.27 9.41 -14.55
CA PRO A 27 9.65 9.27 -15.02
C PRO A 27 10.68 9.92 -14.08
N VAL A 28 10.31 11.06 -13.49
CA VAL A 28 11.16 11.81 -12.56
C VAL A 28 11.29 11.05 -11.24
N LEU A 29 10.18 10.62 -10.67
CA LEU A 29 10.12 9.83 -9.44
C LEU A 29 10.89 8.52 -9.58
N ARG A 30 10.72 7.83 -10.71
CA ARG A 30 11.44 6.61 -11.03
C ARG A 30 12.96 6.84 -11.12
N THR A 31 13.37 7.95 -11.73
CA THR A 31 14.79 8.34 -11.79
C THR A 31 15.35 8.67 -10.40
N LYS A 32 14.59 9.38 -9.56
CA LYS A 32 14.96 9.67 -8.16
C LYS A 32 15.11 8.40 -7.32
N LEU A 33 14.24 7.42 -7.54
CA LEU A 33 14.32 6.10 -6.91
C LEU A 33 15.45 5.24 -7.49
N SER A 34 15.96 5.60 -8.67
CA SER A 34 17.00 4.89 -9.42
C SER A 34 16.59 3.48 -9.85
N VAL A 35 15.34 3.32 -10.31
CA VAL A 35 14.78 2.03 -10.73
C VAL A 35 14.34 2.04 -12.20
N SER A 36 14.26 0.86 -12.80
CA SER A 36 13.71 0.61 -14.12
C SER A 36 12.18 0.50 -14.08
N GLN A 37 11.54 0.54 -15.26
CA GLN A 37 10.10 0.28 -15.40
C GLN A 37 9.72 -1.12 -14.91
N THR A 38 10.63 -2.10 -15.02
CA THR A 38 10.39 -3.48 -14.58
C THR A 38 10.36 -3.53 -13.06
N GLU A 39 11.39 -3.00 -12.39
CA GLU A 39 11.51 -3.04 -10.94
C GLU A 39 10.36 -2.33 -10.23
N ILE A 40 9.94 -1.15 -10.71
CA ILE A 40 8.80 -0.46 -10.11
C ILE A 40 7.47 -1.18 -10.39
N ALA A 41 7.32 -1.83 -11.55
CA ALA A 41 6.13 -2.62 -11.85
C ALA A 41 6.01 -3.84 -10.91
N ASP A 42 7.14 -4.50 -10.65
CA ASP A 42 7.23 -5.62 -9.71
C ASP A 42 6.88 -5.17 -8.28
N MET A 43 7.34 -3.98 -7.84
CA MET A 43 7.00 -3.42 -6.52
C MET A 43 5.49 -3.20 -6.32
N ILE A 44 4.77 -2.79 -7.36
CA ILE A 44 3.32 -2.52 -7.30
C ILE A 44 2.46 -3.69 -7.77
N GLY A 45 3.07 -4.83 -8.12
CA GLY A 45 2.36 -6.05 -8.52
C GLY A 45 1.66 -5.97 -9.89
N VAL A 46 2.23 -5.25 -10.86
CA VAL A 46 1.71 -5.18 -12.24
C VAL A 46 2.77 -5.59 -13.24
N SER A 47 2.36 -5.91 -14.48
CA SER A 47 3.34 -6.19 -15.54
C SER A 47 4.11 -4.93 -15.96
N ARG A 48 5.36 -5.09 -16.40
CA ARG A 48 6.16 -4.02 -17.00
C ARG A 48 5.41 -3.28 -18.11
N GLN A 49 4.65 -4.01 -18.94
CA GLN A 49 3.83 -3.42 -20.02
C GLN A 49 2.72 -2.54 -19.45
N THR A 50 2.09 -2.95 -18.35
CA THR A 50 1.07 -2.15 -17.67
C THR A 50 1.67 -0.84 -17.18
N TYR A 51 2.77 -0.90 -16.42
CA TYR A 51 3.45 0.31 -15.94
C TYR A 51 3.90 1.21 -17.10
N SER A 52 4.56 0.64 -18.13
CA SER A 52 5.00 1.39 -19.30
C SER A 52 3.84 2.07 -20.03
N SER A 53 2.68 1.40 -20.17
CA SER A 53 1.49 2.00 -20.80
C SER A 53 0.91 3.14 -19.97
N ILE A 54 1.03 3.09 -18.64
CA ILE A 54 0.60 4.16 -17.73
C ILE A 54 1.58 5.34 -17.81
N GLU A 55 2.88 5.11 -17.66
CA GLU A 55 3.93 6.15 -17.72
C GLU A 55 3.94 6.87 -19.08
N THR A 56 3.55 6.19 -20.16
CA THR A 56 3.41 6.78 -21.51
C THR A 56 2.00 7.32 -21.81
N ARG A 57 1.11 7.38 -20.82
CA ARG A 57 -0.30 7.83 -20.95
C ARG A 57 -1.15 7.06 -21.97
N LYS A 58 -0.70 5.88 -22.42
CA LYS A 58 -1.49 4.99 -23.29
C LYS A 58 -2.63 4.29 -22.54
N ARG A 59 -2.50 4.17 -21.22
CA ARG A 59 -3.49 3.54 -20.32
C ARG A 59 -3.77 4.46 -19.13
N LYS A 60 -5.06 4.66 -18.79
CA LYS A 60 -5.47 5.35 -17.56
C LYS A 60 -5.03 4.51 -16.35
N MET A 61 -4.35 5.15 -15.39
CA MET A 61 -4.01 4.54 -14.10
C MET A 61 -5.28 4.33 -13.27
N THR A 62 -5.38 3.22 -12.54
CA THR A 62 -6.46 2.99 -11.58
C THR A 62 -6.12 3.62 -10.23
N TRP A 63 -7.13 3.92 -9.41
CA TRP A 63 -6.93 4.44 -8.05
C TRP A 63 -6.07 3.51 -7.17
N SER A 64 -6.25 2.19 -7.32
CA SER A 64 -5.43 1.21 -6.59
C SER A 64 -3.93 1.30 -6.95
N ILE A 65 -3.61 1.46 -8.24
CA ILE A 65 -2.22 1.62 -8.69
C ILE A 65 -1.64 2.94 -8.21
N TYR A 66 -2.44 4.02 -8.24
CA TYR A 66 -2.05 5.31 -7.66
C TYR A 66 -1.64 5.15 -6.18
N LEU A 67 -2.49 4.53 -5.35
CA LEU A 67 -2.19 4.34 -3.94
C LEU A 67 -0.95 3.48 -3.71
N SER A 68 -0.76 2.41 -4.48
CA SER A 68 0.44 1.58 -4.40
C SER A 68 1.70 2.37 -4.74
N LEU A 69 1.65 3.22 -5.77
CA LEU A 69 2.78 4.08 -6.16
C LEU A 69 3.06 5.16 -5.11
N ILE A 70 2.03 5.80 -4.57
CA ILE A 70 2.17 6.77 -3.47
C ILE A 70 2.85 6.11 -2.28
N LEU A 71 2.45 4.89 -1.89
CA LEU A 71 3.11 4.16 -0.80
C LEU A 71 4.60 3.93 -1.07
N VAL A 72 4.95 3.46 -2.27
CA VAL A 72 6.35 3.23 -2.67
C VAL A 72 7.17 4.52 -2.61
N PHE A 73 6.61 5.63 -3.10
CA PHE A 73 7.31 6.91 -3.14
C PHE A 73 7.35 7.63 -1.79
N ASP A 74 6.31 7.54 -0.97
CA ASP A 74 6.26 8.17 0.35
C ASP A 74 7.16 7.45 1.35
N CYS A 75 7.29 6.13 1.25
CA CYS A 75 8.18 5.35 2.11
C CYS A 75 9.67 5.44 1.71
N ASN A 76 10.01 6.13 0.62
CA ASN A 76 11.39 6.30 0.19
C ASN A 76 11.89 7.74 0.43
N SER A 77 12.98 7.88 1.18
CA SER A 77 13.55 9.18 1.56
C SER A 77 13.93 10.08 0.38
N LYS A 78 14.20 9.53 -0.82
CA LYS A 78 14.56 10.32 -2.01
C LYS A 78 13.35 10.93 -2.72
N THR A 79 12.16 10.39 -2.48
CA THR A 79 10.91 10.79 -3.16
C THR A 79 9.85 11.34 -2.20
N HIS A 80 9.95 11.08 -0.90
CA HIS A 80 9.04 11.52 0.15
C HIS A 80 8.77 13.04 0.09
N ASP A 81 9.81 13.85 0.23
CA ASP A 81 9.67 15.32 0.21
C ASP A 81 9.20 15.83 -1.15
N TYR A 82 9.55 15.12 -2.22
CA TYR A 82 9.19 15.52 -3.57
C TYR A 82 7.68 15.39 -3.81
N ILE A 83 7.08 14.26 -3.44
CA ILE A 83 5.65 14.03 -3.67
C ILE A 83 4.79 14.96 -2.80
N ARG A 84 5.22 15.26 -1.57
CA ARG A 84 4.51 16.19 -0.67
C ARG A 84 4.65 17.63 -1.10
N GLY A 85 5.87 18.07 -1.44
CA GLY A 85 6.13 19.43 -1.91
C GLY A 85 5.43 19.77 -3.24
N ARG A 86 5.06 18.76 -4.02
CA ARG A 86 4.31 18.91 -5.29
C ARG A 86 2.81 18.71 -5.16
N GLY A 87 2.29 18.38 -3.97
CA GLY A 87 0.87 18.08 -3.77
C GLY A 87 0.41 16.80 -4.49
N LEU A 88 1.33 15.86 -4.73
CA LEU A 88 1.01 14.55 -5.31
C LEU A 88 0.50 13.58 -4.25
N PHE A 89 0.80 13.84 -2.98
CA PHE A 89 0.31 13.02 -1.86
C PHE A 89 -1.09 13.49 -1.45
N PRO A 90 -2.07 12.58 -1.31
CA PRO A 90 -3.41 12.91 -0.84
C PRO A 90 -3.43 13.09 0.67
N GLU A 91 -3.15 14.31 1.15
CA GLU A 91 -2.97 14.60 2.59
C GLU A 91 -4.20 14.26 3.45
N GLU A 92 -5.39 14.22 2.85
CA GLU A 92 -6.63 13.84 3.52
C GLU A 92 -6.60 12.38 4.01
N ILE A 93 -5.76 11.52 3.41
CA ILE A 93 -5.56 10.15 3.89
C ILE A 93 -4.94 10.14 5.29
N ILE A 94 -3.97 11.03 5.58
CA ILE A 94 -3.30 11.08 6.89
C ILE A 94 -4.24 11.59 7.97
N ILE A 95 -5.08 12.56 7.63
CA ILE A 95 -6.04 13.14 8.59
C ILE A 95 -7.07 12.08 9.01
N SER A 96 -7.45 11.17 8.10
CA SER A 96 -8.33 10.03 8.44
C SER A 96 -7.66 8.98 9.34
N THR A 97 -6.34 8.99 9.44
CA THR A 97 -5.57 8.17 10.37
C THR A 97 -5.18 9.01 11.57
N GLU A 98 -6.03 9.13 12.59
CA GLU A 98 -5.60 9.63 13.90
C GLU A 98 -4.53 8.69 14.48
N VAL A 99 -3.28 8.88 14.07
CA VAL A 99 -2.09 8.50 14.82
C VAL A 99 -1.49 9.82 15.29
N THR A 100 -1.69 10.08 16.57
CA THR A 100 -0.90 11.06 17.31
C THR A 100 0.59 10.85 17.02
N PRO A 101 1.43 11.90 17.09
CA PRO A 101 2.87 11.80 16.86
C PRO A 101 3.52 10.99 17.98
N LEU A 102 3.44 9.66 17.85
CA LEU A 102 4.15 8.70 18.65
C LEU A 102 5.08 7.93 17.71
N ASN A 103 6.33 8.39 17.73
CA ASN A 103 7.48 7.50 17.81
C ASN A 103 7.66 6.56 16.60
N LEU A 104 8.31 7.06 15.55
CA LEU A 104 8.76 6.27 14.40
C LEU A 104 9.65 5.07 14.79
N ASN A 105 10.24 5.09 15.98
CA ASN A 105 11.06 3.99 16.50
C ASN A 105 10.20 2.78 16.92
N ASN A 106 8.87 2.94 17.02
CA ASN A 106 7.93 1.87 17.35
C ASN A 106 7.30 1.20 16.12
N SER A 107 7.65 1.59 14.89
CA SER A 107 7.07 0.94 13.69
C SER A 107 7.49 -0.54 13.58
N PHE A 108 8.72 -0.88 13.98
CA PHE A 108 9.17 -2.26 14.08
C PHE A 108 8.53 -3.00 15.28
N ALA A 109 8.37 -2.36 16.43
CA ALA A 109 7.70 -2.96 17.61
C ALA A 109 6.20 -3.22 17.39
N LYS A 110 5.57 -2.52 16.42
CA LYS A 110 4.17 -2.71 16.06
C LYS A 110 3.95 -3.92 15.14
N LEU A 111 4.99 -4.41 14.45
CA LEU A 111 4.94 -5.67 13.71
C LEU A 111 4.94 -6.89 14.65
N GLU A 112 5.66 -6.83 15.77
CA GLU A 112 5.65 -7.90 16.79
C GLU A 112 4.28 -8.08 17.45
N ASN A 113 3.48 -7.01 17.54
CA ASN A 113 2.14 -7.06 18.12
C ASN A 113 1.03 -7.49 17.13
N ARG A 114 1.36 -7.83 15.88
CA ARG A 114 0.40 -8.46 14.93
C ARG A 114 0.34 -9.98 15.13
N ILE A 115 0.42 -10.46 16.36
CA ILE A 115 -0.16 -11.78 16.67
C ILE A 115 -1.66 -11.61 16.47
N ILE A 116 -2.17 -12.20 15.38
CA ILE A 116 -3.60 -12.32 15.15
C ILE A 116 -4.15 -13.08 16.36
N ARG A 117 -4.79 -12.36 17.31
CA ARG A 117 -5.45 -12.99 18.45
C ARG A 117 -6.72 -13.66 17.93
N PHE A 118 -6.57 -14.89 17.46
CA PHE A 118 -7.68 -15.79 17.23
C PHE A 118 -8.39 -16.02 18.56
N ASP A 119 -9.72 -15.98 18.55
CA ASP A 119 -10.49 -16.38 19.72
C ASP A 119 -10.21 -17.86 20.04
N GLU A 120 -10.55 -18.27 21.27
CA GLU A 120 -10.29 -19.64 21.75
C GLU A 120 -10.91 -20.70 20.83
N MET A 121 -12.05 -20.37 20.20
CA MET A 121 -12.72 -21.23 19.22
C MET A 121 -11.95 -21.35 17.91
N ALA A 122 -11.36 -20.27 17.41
CA ALA A 122 -10.54 -20.29 16.20
C ALA A 122 -9.23 -21.05 16.42
N ILE A 123 -8.61 -20.94 17.60
CA ILE A 123 -7.43 -21.73 17.97
C ILE A 123 -7.77 -23.22 17.98
N GLN A 124 -8.85 -23.61 18.66
CA GLN A 124 -9.30 -25.02 18.71
C GLN A 124 -9.61 -25.58 17.32
N LYS A 125 -10.22 -24.78 16.44
CA LYS A 125 -10.50 -25.20 15.05
C LYS A 125 -9.23 -25.40 14.24
N ILE A 126 -8.23 -24.52 14.42
CA ILE A 126 -6.93 -24.64 13.76
C ILE A 126 -6.21 -25.91 14.25
N GLU A 127 -6.17 -26.15 15.57
CA GLU A 127 -5.54 -27.36 16.14
C GLU A 127 -6.23 -28.64 15.68
N ALA A 128 -7.57 -28.68 15.71
CA ALA A 128 -8.34 -29.82 15.25
C ALA A 128 -8.11 -30.10 13.75
N PHE A 129 -8.02 -29.05 12.94
CA PHE A 129 -7.70 -29.17 11.51
C PHE A 129 -6.32 -29.79 11.30
N PHE A 130 -5.27 -29.25 11.93
CA PHE A 130 -3.91 -29.77 11.80
C PHE A 130 -3.78 -31.21 12.31
N LEU A 131 -4.43 -31.55 13.43
CA LEU A 131 -4.40 -32.90 13.97
C LEU A 131 -5.07 -33.91 13.02
N SER A 132 -6.17 -33.51 12.37
CA SER A 132 -6.86 -34.36 11.39
C SER A 132 -5.98 -34.64 10.16
N GLU A 133 -5.28 -33.64 9.65
CA GLU A 133 -4.38 -33.80 8.51
C GLU A 133 -3.12 -34.59 8.89
N TYR A 134 -2.56 -34.38 10.08
CA TYR A 134 -1.44 -35.18 10.59
C TYR A 134 -1.82 -36.67 10.73
N VAL A 135 -2.98 -36.96 11.34
CA VAL A 135 -3.48 -38.34 11.48
C VAL A 135 -3.75 -38.96 10.12
N ARG A 136 -4.24 -38.19 9.15
CA ARG A 136 -4.49 -38.64 7.79
C ARG A 136 -3.19 -38.98 7.05
N CYS A 137 -2.18 -38.11 7.13
CA CYS A 137 -0.85 -38.35 6.56
C CYS A 137 -0.13 -39.56 7.19
N ASN A 138 -0.24 -39.75 8.50
CA ASN A 138 0.39 -40.90 9.17
C ASN A 138 -0.39 -42.22 9.02
N LYS A 139 -1.66 -42.19 8.64
CA LYS A 139 -2.42 -43.40 8.29
C LYS A 139 -2.15 -43.88 6.86
N SER A 140 -1.61 -43.02 5.99
CA SER A 140 -1.18 -43.39 4.63
C SER A 140 0.22 -44.01 4.54
N GLU A 141 0.94 -44.15 5.66
CA GLU A 141 2.27 -44.78 5.74
C GLU A 141 2.22 -46.25 6.25
N LYS A 142 1.08 -46.93 6.13
CA LYS A 142 0.98 -48.40 6.36
C LYS A 142 0.43 -49.12 5.14
#